data_AF-A0A2H6FXT6-F1
#
_entry.id   AF-A0A2H6FXT6-F1
#
_cell.length_a   1.000
_cell.length_b   1.000
_cell.length_c   1.000
_cell.angle_alpha   90.00
_cell.angle_beta   90.00
_cell.angle_gamma   90.00
#
_symmetry.space_group_name_H-M   'P 1'
#
loop_
_entity.id
_entity.type
_entity.pdbx_description
1 polymer ?
#
loop_
_entity_poly.entity_id
_entity_poly.type
_entity_poly.pdbx_seq_one_letter_code
_entity_poly.pdbx_strand_id
1 'polypeptide(L)'
;MMIESIKQGFSITHKNWQVILLRVAAGAINVIGFFFLVGTPVIIAIISFGIDVAQVRDMFPGILENPMDILTRYIGLAVLVAVAFLIYLTVASIIIIYAYGGTIGVLRNAVLDEQFKFSYSGFFREAGRFFFPLVWLSSLAMLLILAAVIAFAILAGVVFAVTQVSAGSGSSLIVFFSTFFSLLLVFLALTLGLGSLIYIVYASIAMVADGRGVMDSFRSAWVFVMGRPMAFVFYILLIIGILAVNILLVMIGFAFQMTPIIGPFAGIPYKVAYCAVQVYLGVVMWGALVAYYMRGTKRSASEVIQTPARDI
;
A
#
# COMPACT_ATOMS: atom_id res chain seq x y z
N MET A 1 17.01 -1.06 20.94
CA MET A 1 16.91 -1.03 19.46
C MET A 1 15.52 -0.69 18.90
N MET A 2 14.47 -1.50 19.10
CA MET A 2 13.14 -1.25 18.50
C MET A 2 12.50 0.06 19.02
N ILE A 3 12.43 0.25 20.34
CA ILE A 3 11.87 1.46 20.96
C ILE A 3 12.62 2.72 20.52
N GLU A 4 13.95 2.66 20.47
CA GLU A 4 14.77 3.78 20.00
C GLU A 4 14.52 4.09 18.53
N SER A 5 14.29 3.08 17.68
CA SER A 5 13.96 3.27 16.27
C SER A 5 12.59 3.93 16.11
N ILE A 6 11.62 3.58 16.96
CA ILE A 6 10.31 4.27 17.01
C ILE A 6 10.47 5.71 17.43
N LYS A 7 11.17 5.98 18.54
CA LYS A 7 11.44 7.34 19.04
C LYS A 7 12.15 8.18 17.97
N GLN A 8 13.11 7.60 17.27
CA GLN A 8 13.82 8.25 16.17
C GLN A 8 12.87 8.51 14.99
N GLY A 9 11.99 7.56 14.64
CA GLY A 9 10.93 7.75 13.63
C GLY A 9 10.03 8.94 13.95
N PHE A 10 9.59 9.11 15.20
CA PHE A 10 8.83 10.27 15.64
C PHE A 10 9.65 11.57 15.53
N SER A 11 10.88 11.57 16.04
CA SER A 11 11.76 12.75 16.02
C SER A 11 12.03 13.24 14.59
N ILE A 12 12.37 12.32 13.69
CA ILE A 12 12.65 12.64 12.27
C ILE A 12 11.39 13.14 11.57
N THR A 13 10.25 12.51 11.82
CA THR A 13 8.98 12.93 11.22
C THR A 13 8.56 14.32 11.69
N HIS A 14 8.71 14.61 12.98
CA HIS A 14 8.40 15.93 13.53
C HIS A 14 9.31 17.02 12.94
N LYS A 15 10.62 16.72 12.83
CA LYS A 15 11.58 17.64 12.22
C LYS A 15 11.29 17.91 10.74
N ASN A 16 10.83 16.90 10.01
CA ASN A 16 10.57 16.95 8.56
C ASN A 16 9.08 16.89 8.25
N TRP A 17 8.25 17.61 9.03
CA TRP A 17 6.79 17.57 8.90
C TRP A 17 6.30 18.00 7.51
N GLN A 18 7.09 18.75 6.74
CA GLN A 18 6.77 19.15 5.37
C GLN A 18 6.60 17.94 4.42
N VAL A 19 7.25 16.80 4.73
CA VAL A 19 7.05 15.55 3.98
C VAL A 19 5.60 15.08 4.07
N ILE A 20 4.95 15.31 5.21
CA ILE A 20 3.53 14.96 5.43
C ILE A 20 2.67 15.80 4.51
N LEU A 21 2.92 17.11 4.43
CA LEU A 21 2.18 18.00 3.52
C LEU A 21 2.29 17.54 2.06
N LEU A 22 3.49 17.16 1.61
CA LEU A 22 3.69 16.65 0.25
C LEU A 22 2.93 15.35 0.00
N ARG A 23 2.88 14.44 0.97
CA ARG A 23 2.10 13.20 0.85
C ARG A 23 0.60 13.46 0.86
N VAL A 24 0.12 14.40 1.67
CA VAL A 24 -1.29 14.85 1.65
C VAL A 24 -1.63 15.48 0.31
N ALA A 25 -0.76 16.35 -0.23
CA ALA A 25 -0.94 16.96 -1.54
C ALA A 25 -0.98 15.92 -2.66
N ALA A 26 -0.06 14.94 -2.67
CA ALA A 26 -0.08 13.84 -3.62
C ALA A 26 -1.38 13.02 -3.55
N GLY A 27 -1.87 12.75 -2.32
CA GLY A 27 -3.17 12.10 -2.12
C GLY A 27 -4.35 12.93 -2.64
N ALA A 28 -4.35 14.24 -2.39
CA ALA A 28 -5.38 15.15 -2.89
C ALA A 28 -5.39 15.22 -4.42
N ILE A 29 -4.21 15.31 -5.07
CA ILE A 29 -4.08 15.27 -6.53
C ILE A 29 -4.65 13.96 -7.08
N ASN A 30 -4.37 12.81 -6.44
CA ASN A 30 -4.94 11.52 -6.86
C ASN A 30 -6.47 11.49 -6.74
N VAL A 31 -7.04 11.97 -5.64
CA VAL A 31 -8.50 12.02 -5.46
C VAL A 31 -9.14 12.92 -6.53
N ILE A 32 -8.59 14.11 -6.75
CA ILE A 32 -9.06 15.04 -7.79
C ILE A 32 -8.94 14.40 -9.17
N GLY A 33 -7.80 13.78 -9.47
CA GLY A 33 -7.53 13.08 -10.71
C GLY A 33 -8.52 11.94 -10.98
N PHE A 34 -8.93 11.21 -9.94
CA PHE A 34 -9.95 10.16 -10.07
C PHE A 34 -11.30 10.73 -10.54
N PHE A 35 -11.77 11.81 -9.90
CA PHE A 35 -13.04 12.43 -10.28
C PHE A 35 -13.01 12.96 -11.71
N PHE A 36 -11.90 13.58 -12.14
CA PHE A 36 -11.80 14.09 -13.50
C PHE A 36 -11.63 12.99 -14.55
N LEU A 37 -10.69 12.07 -14.35
CA LEU A 37 -10.35 11.04 -15.35
C LEU A 37 -11.39 9.92 -15.42
N VAL A 38 -11.91 9.48 -14.28
CA VAL A 38 -12.85 8.35 -14.20
C VAL A 38 -14.29 8.85 -14.04
N GLY A 39 -14.50 9.86 -13.19
CA GLY A 39 -15.84 10.40 -12.95
C GLY A 39 -16.47 11.02 -14.19
N THR A 40 -15.72 11.76 -15.01
CA THR A 40 -16.25 12.39 -16.24
C THR A 40 -16.79 11.34 -17.23
N PRO A 41 -16.02 10.30 -17.63
CA PRO A 41 -16.54 9.19 -18.43
C PRO A 41 -17.79 8.53 -17.86
N VAL A 42 -17.82 8.30 -16.54
CA VAL A 42 -18.95 7.66 -15.87
C VAL A 42 -20.18 8.56 -15.88
N ILE A 43 -20.03 9.87 -15.69
CA ILE A 43 -21.16 10.82 -15.77
C ILE A 43 -21.69 10.89 -17.20
N ILE A 44 -20.80 10.98 -18.20
CA ILE A 44 -21.19 10.96 -19.62
C ILE A 44 -21.95 9.67 -19.95
N ALA A 45 -21.51 8.53 -19.40
CA ALA A 45 -22.20 7.26 -19.53
C ALA A 45 -23.63 7.32 -18.99
N ILE A 46 -23.78 7.73 -17.73
CA ILE A 46 -25.09 7.82 -17.07
C ILE A 46 -26.05 8.72 -17.87
N ILE A 47 -25.57 9.90 -18.31
CA ILE A 47 -26.36 10.84 -19.12
C ILE A 47 -26.73 10.23 -20.48
N SER A 48 -25.78 9.60 -21.17
CA SER A 48 -25.99 9.00 -22.48
C SER A 48 -27.00 7.84 -22.44
N PHE A 49 -27.15 7.20 -21.28
CA PHE A 49 -28.15 6.15 -21.07
C PHE A 49 -29.54 6.67 -20.75
N GLY A 50 -29.71 7.98 -20.53
CA GLY A 50 -30.98 8.54 -20.05
C GLY A 50 -31.44 7.93 -18.72
N ILE A 51 -30.51 7.33 -17.96
CA ILE A 51 -30.80 6.74 -16.66
C ILE A 51 -31.01 7.90 -15.70
N ASP A 52 -32.26 8.08 -15.28
CA ASP A 52 -32.55 8.99 -14.19
C ASP A 52 -31.79 8.50 -12.94
N VAL A 53 -31.13 9.41 -12.22
CA VAL A 53 -30.28 9.06 -11.07
C VAL A 53 -31.08 8.26 -10.01
N ALA A 54 -32.39 8.46 -9.98
CA ALA A 54 -33.32 7.69 -9.16
C ALA A 54 -33.44 6.20 -9.56
N GLN A 55 -33.37 5.86 -10.85
CA GLN A 55 -33.45 4.48 -11.36
C GLN A 55 -32.14 3.70 -11.23
N VAL A 56 -30.98 4.38 -11.09
CA VAL A 56 -29.68 3.71 -10.89
C VAL A 56 -29.74 2.74 -9.70
N ARG A 57 -30.45 3.11 -8.63
CA ARG A 57 -30.58 2.27 -7.43
C ARG A 57 -31.32 0.96 -7.69
N ASP A 58 -32.31 0.99 -8.58
CA ASP A 58 -33.15 -0.16 -8.93
C ASP A 58 -32.51 -1.04 -10.01
N MET A 59 -31.52 -0.51 -10.77
CA MET A 59 -30.74 -1.27 -11.76
C MET A 59 -29.60 -2.09 -11.14
N PHE A 60 -29.08 -1.71 -9.97
CA PHE A 60 -27.98 -2.42 -9.29
C PHE A 60 -28.22 -3.93 -9.08
N PRO A 61 -29.41 -4.38 -8.65
CA PRO A 61 -29.74 -5.80 -8.55
C PRO A 61 -29.75 -6.50 -9.92
N GLY A 62 -30.32 -5.87 -10.96
CA GLY A 62 -30.40 -6.44 -12.31
C GLY A 62 -29.04 -6.56 -13.01
N ILE A 63 -28.09 -5.67 -12.68
CA ILE A 63 -26.69 -5.76 -13.15
C ILE A 63 -26.00 -7.03 -12.62
N LEU A 64 -26.35 -7.48 -11.41
CA LEU A 64 -25.77 -8.67 -10.80
C LEU A 64 -26.38 -9.97 -11.34
N GLU A 65 -27.65 -9.95 -11.76
CA GLU A 65 -28.33 -11.14 -12.30
C GLU A 65 -27.92 -11.47 -13.74
N ASN A 66 -27.78 -10.47 -14.62
CA ASN A 66 -27.38 -10.68 -16.02
C ASN A 66 -26.33 -9.66 -16.49
N PRO A 67 -25.07 -9.76 -16.02
CA PRO A 67 -24.01 -8.81 -16.37
C PRO A 67 -23.68 -8.83 -17.87
N MET A 68 -23.91 -9.95 -18.56
CA MET A 68 -23.58 -10.13 -19.97
C MET A 68 -24.47 -9.31 -20.93
N ASP A 69 -25.76 -9.13 -20.61
CA ASP A 69 -26.69 -8.35 -21.43
C ASP A 69 -26.34 -6.86 -21.41
N ILE A 70 -25.88 -6.37 -20.26
CA ILE A 70 -25.45 -4.97 -20.10
C ILE A 70 -24.10 -4.78 -20.76
N LEU A 71 -23.17 -5.72 -20.59
CA LEU A 71 -21.85 -5.63 -21.20
C LEU A 71 -21.91 -5.64 -22.73
N THR A 72 -22.73 -6.53 -23.32
CA THR A 72 -22.88 -6.62 -24.78
C THR A 72 -23.56 -5.39 -25.37
N ARG A 73 -24.58 -4.85 -24.69
CA ARG A 73 -25.29 -3.64 -25.13
C ARG A 73 -24.45 -2.37 -25.02
N TYR A 74 -23.46 -2.35 -24.12
CA TYR A 74 -22.70 -1.13 -23.80
C TYR A 74 -21.18 -1.31 -23.83
N ILE A 75 -20.69 -2.26 -24.63
CA ILE A 75 -19.28 -2.65 -24.65
C ILE A 75 -18.34 -1.46 -24.95
N GLY A 76 -18.71 -0.57 -25.88
CA GLY A 76 -17.89 0.59 -26.23
C GLY A 76 -17.70 1.55 -25.06
N LEU A 77 -18.75 1.77 -24.27
CA LEU A 77 -18.69 2.64 -23.11
C LEU A 77 -17.99 1.96 -21.91
N ALA A 78 -18.23 0.66 -21.71
CA ALA A 78 -17.50 -0.13 -20.73
C ALA A 78 -15.98 -0.10 -21.01
N VAL A 79 -15.58 -0.24 -22.28
CA VAL A 79 -14.18 -0.12 -22.72
C VAL A 79 -13.65 1.29 -22.46
N LEU A 80 -14.41 2.33 -22.78
CA LEU A 80 -14.00 3.72 -22.53
C LEU A 80 -13.77 4.00 -21.03
N VAL A 81 -14.68 3.56 -20.16
CA VAL A 81 -14.53 3.68 -18.70
C VAL A 81 -13.33 2.86 -18.20
N ALA A 82 -13.16 1.64 -18.70
CA ALA A 82 -12.02 0.78 -18.34
C ALA A 82 -10.67 1.41 -18.74
N VAL A 83 -10.56 1.95 -19.96
CA VAL A 83 -9.35 2.63 -20.44
C VAL A 83 -9.08 3.89 -19.60
N ALA A 84 -10.09 4.70 -19.32
CA ALA A 84 -9.94 5.88 -18.47
C ALA A 84 -9.48 5.51 -17.05
N PHE A 85 -10.03 4.42 -16.49
CA PHE A 85 -9.61 3.89 -15.20
C PHE A 85 -8.15 3.39 -15.22
N LEU A 86 -7.71 2.70 -16.29
CA LEU A 86 -6.31 2.27 -16.46
C LEU A 86 -5.34 3.46 -16.57
N ILE A 87 -5.73 4.52 -17.29
CA ILE A 87 -4.95 5.76 -17.38
C ILE A 87 -4.84 6.39 -15.99
N TYR A 88 -5.95 6.50 -15.26
CA TYR A 88 -5.94 7.00 -13.89
C TYR A 88 -5.03 6.18 -12.98
N LEU A 89 -5.13 4.85 -13.00
CA LEU A 89 -4.27 3.98 -12.19
C LEU A 89 -2.79 4.22 -12.49
N THR A 90 -2.42 4.37 -13.77
CA THR A 90 -1.05 4.65 -14.19
C THR A 90 -0.56 5.98 -13.62
N VAL A 91 -1.33 7.06 -13.78
CA VAL A 91 -0.99 8.38 -13.26
C VAL A 91 -0.90 8.36 -11.73
N ALA A 92 -1.86 7.73 -11.06
CA ALA A 92 -1.89 7.62 -9.61
C ALA A 92 -0.68 6.83 -9.07
N SER A 93 -0.31 5.72 -9.72
CA SER A 93 0.88 4.95 -9.38
C SER A 93 2.16 5.77 -9.54
N ILE A 94 2.29 6.55 -10.61
CA ILE A 94 3.44 7.45 -10.81
C ILE A 94 3.56 8.44 -9.64
N ILE A 95 2.47 9.12 -9.30
CA ILE A 95 2.44 10.10 -8.20
C ILE A 95 2.79 9.46 -6.86
N ILE A 96 2.21 8.29 -6.57
CA ILE A 96 2.45 7.57 -5.30
C ILE A 96 3.89 7.11 -5.20
N ILE A 97 4.44 6.47 -6.24
CA ILE A 97 5.82 5.96 -6.24
C ILE A 97 6.81 7.11 -6.15
N TYR A 98 6.56 8.21 -6.87
CA TYR A 98 7.40 9.40 -6.82
C TYR A 98 7.42 10.03 -5.42
N ALA A 99 6.24 10.24 -4.82
CA ALA A 99 6.13 10.76 -3.46
C ALA A 99 6.75 9.80 -2.42
N TYR A 100 6.62 8.50 -2.64
CA TYR A 100 7.20 7.46 -1.81
C TYR A 100 8.74 7.47 -1.83
N GLY A 101 9.34 7.59 -3.03
CA GLY A 101 10.80 7.70 -3.18
C GLY A 101 11.37 8.95 -2.51
N GLY A 102 10.72 10.10 -2.70
CA GLY A 102 11.11 11.34 -2.02
C GLY A 102 10.99 11.23 -0.50
N THR A 103 9.93 10.56 -0.01
CA THR A 103 9.72 10.34 1.43
C THR A 103 10.85 9.51 2.03
N ILE A 104 11.16 8.33 1.48
CA ILE A 104 12.22 7.47 2.04
C ILE A 104 13.58 8.14 1.90
N GLY A 105 13.87 8.82 0.79
CA GLY A 105 15.14 9.52 0.59
C GLY A 105 15.38 10.61 1.64
N VAL A 106 14.36 11.44 1.92
CA VAL A 106 14.42 12.44 2.99
C VAL A 106 14.60 11.79 4.37
N LEU A 107 13.84 10.74 4.66
CA LEU A 107 13.93 10.05 5.95
C LEU A 107 15.32 9.41 6.15
N ARG A 108 15.88 8.77 5.12
CA ARG A 108 17.25 8.23 5.12
C ARG A 108 18.27 9.31 5.45
N ASN A 109 18.22 10.44 4.75
CA ASN A 109 19.17 11.53 4.97
C ASN A 109 19.03 12.12 6.38
N ALA A 110 17.80 12.18 6.92
CA ALA A 110 17.55 12.61 8.30
C ALA A 110 17.94 11.58 9.36
N VAL A 111 18.01 10.28 9.04
CA VAL A 111 18.61 9.27 9.93
C VAL A 111 20.14 9.37 9.93
N LEU A 112 20.75 9.67 8.77
CA LEU A 112 22.21 9.80 8.61
C LEU A 112 22.76 11.07 9.24
N ASP A 113 22.06 12.18 9.09
CA ASP A 113 22.48 13.50 9.57
C ASP A 113 21.39 14.10 10.46
N GLU A 114 21.66 14.16 11.77
CA GLU A 114 20.76 14.76 12.75
C GLU A 114 20.52 16.25 12.51
N GLN A 115 21.38 16.94 11.75
CA GLN A 115 21.21 18.34 11.37
C GLN A 115 20.46 18.52 10.05
N PHE A 116 20.18 17.46 9.29
CA PHE A 116 19.48 17.51 8.01
C PHE A 116 18.19 18.33 8.09
N LYS A 117 18.09 19.37 7.26
CA LYS A 117 16.88 20.20 7.13
C LYS A 117 16.15 19.85 5.85
N PHE A 118 14.83 19.71 5.94
CA PHE A 118 13.99 19.49 4.78
C PHE A 118 14.17 20.62 3.74
N SER A 119 14.28 20.23 2.47
CA SER A 119 14.21 21.15 1.33
C SER A 119 13.37 20.51 0.22
N TYR A 120 12.56 21.31 -0.46
CA TYR A 120 11.74 20.82 -1.58
C TYR A 120 12.61 20.31 -2.72
N SER A 121 13.66 21.03 -3.09
CA SER A 121 14.62 20.60 -4.11
C SER A 121 15.28 19.27 -3.74
N GLY A 122 15.64 19.09 -2.46
CA GLY A 122 16.13 17.82 -1.93
C GLY A 122 15.10 16.68 -2.09
N PHE A 123 13.84 16.93 -1.71
CA PHE A 123 12.77 15.95 -1.87
C PHE A 123 12.58 15.53 -3.34
N PHE A 124 12.45 16.49 -4.26
CA PHE A 124 12.25 16.21 -5.69
C PHE A 124 13.46 15.51 -6.31
N ARG A 125 14.68 15.86 -5.87
CA ARG A 125 15.91 15.18 -6.31
C ARG A 125 15.92 13.72 -5.87
N GLU A 126 15.59 13.43 -4.61
CA GLU A 126 15.52 12.04 -4.14
C GLU A 126 14.36 11.28 -4.79
N ALA A 127 13.21 11.92 -4.98
CA ALA A 127 12.06 11.34 -5.67
C ALA A 127 12.41 10.94 -7.11
N GLY A 128 13.01 11.84 -7.90
CA GLY A 128 13.45 11.55 -9.26
C GLY A 128 14.53 10.47 -9.32
N ARG A 129 15.52 10.53 -8.42
CA ARG A 129 16.61 9.55 -8.35
C ARG A 129 16.09 8.13 -8.12
N PHE A 130 15.15 7.96 -7.20
CA PHE A 130 14.64 6.64 -6.82
C PHE A 130 13.36 6.22 -7.55
N PHE A 131 12.79 7.08 -8.41
CA PHE A 131 11.56 6.79 -9.12
C PHE A 131 11.65 5.50 -9.95
N PHE A 132 12.54 5.45 -10.95
CA PHE A 132 12.66 4.27 -11.80
C PHE A 132 13.07 3.01 -11.04
N PRO A 133 14.05 3.05 -10.12
CA PRO A 133 14.35 1.89 -9.27
C PRO A 133 13.13 1.38 -8.49
N LEU A 134 12.30 2.26 -7.93
CA LEU A 134 11.08 1.88 -7.20
C LEU A 134 10.00 1.32 -8.12
N VAL A 135 9.85 1.87 -9.33
CA VAL A 135 8.95 1.30 -10.34
C VAL A 135 9.36 -0.14 -10.65
N TRP A 136 10.63 -0.37 -10.98
CA TRP A 136 11.13 -1.72 -11.28
C TRP A 136 11.00 -2.68 -10.08
N LEU A 137 11.33 -2.21 -8.87
CA LEU A 137 11.17 -2.99 -7.65
C LEU A 137 9.70 -3.37 -7.42
N SER A 138 8.78 -2.42 -7.56
CA SER A 138 7.36 -2.63 -7.37
C SER A 138 6.77 -3.55 -8.46
N SER A 139 7.19 -3.41 -9.72
CA SER A 139 6.77 -4.29 -10.81
C SER A 139 7.24 -5.73 -10.59
N LEU A 140 8.50 -5.92 -10.19
CA LEU A 140 9.03 -7.25 -9.87
C LEU A 140 8.30 -7.86 -8.66
N ALA A 141 8.10 -7.08 -7.61
CA ALA A 141 7.34 -7.50 -6.44
C ALA A 141 5.90 -7.92 -6.79
N MET A 142 5.21 -7.15 -7.62
CA MET A 142 3.86 -7.45 -8.06
C MET A 142 3.79 -8.73 -8.89
N LEU A 143 4.78 -8.94 -9.78
CA LEU A 143 4.89 -10.17 -10.57
C LEU A 143 5.10 -11.40 -9.67
N LEU A 144 5.95 -11.28 -8.64
CA LEU A 144 6.16 -12.36 -7.66
C LEU A 144 4.91 -12.66 -6.85
N ILE A 145 4.20 -11.62 -6.39
CA ILE A 145 2.92 -11.80 -5.69
C ILE A 145 1.88 -12.45 -6.61
N LEU A 146 1.79 -12.01 -7.87
CA LEU A 146 0.87 -12.60 -8.85
C LEU A 146 1.16 -14.08 -9.09
N ALA A 147 2.43 -14.43 -9.29
CA ALA A 147 2.85 -15.83 -9.44
C ALA A 147 2.46 -16.67 -8.21
N ALA A 148 2.66 -16.14 -7.00
CA ALA A 148 2.24 -16.81 -5.78
C ALA A 148 0.72 -16.97 -5.71
N VAL A 149 -0.06 -15.93 -6.02
CA VAL A 149 -1.54 -15.99 -6.03
C VAL A 149 -2.05 -17.03 -7.02
N ILE A 150 -1.46 -17.12 -8.22
CA ILE A 150 -1.80 -18.15 -9.22
C ILE A 150 -1.52 -19.54 -8.67
N ALA A 151 -0.33 -19.77 -8.08
CA ALA A 151 0.00 -21.05 -7.47
C ALA A 151 -0.98 -21.44 -6.35
N PHE A 152 -1.37 -20.48 -5.51
CA PHE A 152 -2.38 -20.67 -4.48
C PHE A 152 -3.77 -20.98 -5.04
N ALA A 153 -4.20 -20.30 -6.10
CA ALA A 153 -5.48 -20.55 -6.74
C ALA A 153 -5.55 -21.97 -7.32
N ILE A 154 -4.46 -22.45 -7.92
CA ILE A 154 -4.35 -23.83 -8.42
C ILE A 154 -4.45 -24.82 -7.24
N LEU A 155 -3.69 -24.61 -6.17
CA LEU A 155 -3.76 -25.46 -4.98
C LEU A 155 -5.16 -25.49 -4.35
N ALA A 156 -5.81 -24.32 -4.25
CA ALA A 156 -7.19 -24.21 -3.76
C ALA A 156 -8.16 -24.98 -4.66
N GLY A 157 -8.00 -24.88 -5.98
CA GLY A 157 -8.79 -25.62 -6.96
C GLY A 157 -8.63 -27.13 -6.82
N VAL A 158 -7.41 -27.62 -6.57
CA VAL A 158 -7.14 -29.05 -6.32
C VAL A 158 -7.82 -29.52 -5.03
N VAL A 159 -7.68 -28.76 -3.93
CA VAL A 159 -8.34 -29.08 -2.66
C VAL A 159 -9.86 -29.12 -2.85
N PHE A 160 -10.43 -28.14 -3.55
CA PHE A 160 -11.87 -28.09 -3.85
C PHE A 160 -12.33 -29.27 -4.72
N ALA A 161 -11.59 -29.64 -5.76
CA ALA A 161 -11.93 -30.77 -6.62
C ALA A 161 -11.93 -32.09 -5.84
N VAL A 162 -10.92 -32.32 -5.00
CA VAL A 162 -10.81 -33.52 -4.16
C VAL A 162 -11.99 -33.60 -3.18
N THR A 163 -12.40 -32.48 -2.59
CA THR A 163 -13.49 -32.48 -1.61
C THR A 163 -14.85 -32.70 -2.27
N GLN A 164 -15.07 -32.19 -3.48
CA GLN A 164 -16.30 -32.43 -4.25
C GLN A 164 -16.47 -33.89 -4.66
N VAL A 165 -15.42 -34.53 -5.18
CA VAL A 165 -15.45 -35.97 -5.51
C VAL A 165 -15.72 -36.83 -4.27
N SER A 166 -15.26 -36.36 -3.11
CA SER A 166 -15.35 -37.06 -1.84
C SER A 166 -16.68 -36.82 -1.10
N ALA A 167 -17.43 -35.77 -1.44
CA ALA A 167 -18.66 -35.39 -0.74
C ALA A 167 -19.77 -36.44 -0.80
N GLY A 168 -19.74 -37.35 -1.79
CA GLY A 168 -20.72 -38.41 -1.96
C GLY A 168 -20.67 -39.54 -0.93
N SER A 169 -19.61 -39.65 -0.12
CA SER A 169 -19.44 -40.79 0.80
C SER A 169 -19.80 -40.49 2.26
N GLY A 170 -20.20 -39.26 2.59
CA GLY A 170 -20.68 -38.88 3.94
C GLY A 170 -19.68 -39.09 5.08
N SER A 171 -18.40 -39.37 4.77
CA SER A 171 -17.40 -39.72 5.77
C SER A 171 -16.95 -38.50 6.56
N SER A 172 -16.99 -38.58 7.89
CA SER A 172 -16.46 -37.57 8.81
C SER A 172 -14.99 -37.22 8.54
N LEU A 173 -14.23 -38.18 8.03
CA LEU A 173 -12.82 -38.03 7.67
C LEU A 173 -12.61 -37.06 6.49
N ILE A 174 -13.55 -36.99 5.55
CA ILE A 174 -13.50 -36.08 4.39
C ILE A 174 -13.78 -34.64 4.83
N VAL A 175 -14.77 -34.45 5.70
CA VAL A 175 -15.06 -33.14 6.29
C VAL A 175 -13.86 -32.63 7.08
N PHE A 176 -13.20 -33.51 7.85
CA PHE A 176 -11.96 -33.18 8.57
C PHE A 176 -10.84 -32.72 7.62
N PHE A 177 -10.50 -33.52 6.60
CA PHE A 177 -9.42 -33.14 5.67
C PHE A 177 -9.75 -31.89 4.86
N SER A 178 -10.99 -31.73 4.39
CA SER A 178 -11.44 -30.51 3.71
C SER A 178 -11.23 -29.27 4.56
N THR A 179 -11.64 -29.33 5.82
CA THR A 179 -11.51 -28.22 6.78
C THR A 179 -10.03 -27.95 7.09
N PHE A 180 -9.25 -29.00 7.34
CA PHE A 180 -7.82 -28.90 7.63
C PHE A 180 -7.05 -28.26 6.47
N PHE A 181 -7.24 -28.72 5.23
CA PHE A 181 -6.55 -28.16 4.07
C PHE A 181 -7.00 -26.73 3.76
N SER A 182 -8.28 -26.40 3.96
CA SER A 182 -8.77 -25.02 3.83
C SER A 182 -8.10 -24.09 4.84
N LEU A 183 -8.06 -24.47 6.12
CA LEU A 183 -7.39 -23.70 7.17
C LEU A 183 -5.89 -23.57 6.91
N LEU A 184 -5.23 -24.64 6.48
CA LEU A 184 -3.82 -24.63 6.11
C LEU A 184 -3.55 -23.67 4.95
N LEU A 185 -4.42 -23.65 3.92
CA LEU A 185 -4.29 -22.76 2.78
C LEU A 185 -4.46 -21.29 3.20
N VAL A 186 -5.46 -20.99 4.02
CA VAL A 186 -5.65 -19.65 4.60
C VAL A 186 -4.42 -19.23 5.40
N PHE A 187 -3.89 -20.11 6.26
CA PHE A 187 -2.69 -19.83 7.04
C PHE A 187 -1.45 -19.57 6.17
N LEU A 188 -1.24 -20.38 5.13
CA LEU A 188 -0.13 -20.20 4.19
C LEU A 188 -0.28 -18.89 3.41
N ALA A 189 -1.50 -18.56 2.97
CA ALA A 189 -1.81 -17.32 2.26
C ALA A 189 -1.54 -16.08 3.14
N LEU A 190 -1.95 -16.12 4.41
CA LEU A 190 -1.66 -15.06 5.38
C LEU A 190 -0.15 -14.90 5.61
N THR A 191 0.57 -16.02 5.80
CA THR A 191 2.02 -16.01 6.03
C THR A 191 2.76 -15.46 4.82
N LEU A 192 2.42 -15.90 3.61
CA LEU A 192 3.05 -15.44 2.38
C LEU A 192 2.68 -13.99 2.06
N GLY A 193 1.43 -13.59 2.30
CA GLY A 193 0.97 -12.20 2.15
C GLY A 193 1.72 -11.25 3.08
N LEU A 194 1.76 -11.54 4.38
CA LEU A 194 2.47 -10.71 5.35
C LEU A 194 3.99 -10.73 5.13
N GLY A 195 4.56 -11.90 4.85
CA GLY A 195 5.98 -12.08 4.56
C GLY A 195 6.42 -11.29 3.33
N SER A 196 5.65 -11.33 2.25
CA SER A 196 5.93 -10.58 1.02
C SER A 196 5.84 -9.06 1.24
N LEU A 197 4.84 -8.58 1.97
CA LEU A 197 4.72 -7.15 2.31
C LEU A 197 5.94 -6.65 3.10
N ILE A 198 6.34 -7.37 4.14
CA ILE A 198 7.53 -7.04 4.95
C ILE A 198 8.78 -7.03 4.08
N TYR A 199 8.91 -8.03 3.23
CA TYR A 199 10.05 -8.15 2.34
C TYR A 199 10.15 -6.97 1.36
N ILE A 200 9.05 -6.59 0.71
CA ILE A 200 8.99 -5.46 -0.23
C ILE A 200 9.31 -4.13 0.47
N VAL A 201 8.80 -3.95 1.70
CA VAL A 201 9.08 -2.78 2.54
C VAL A 201 10.58 -2.67 2.80
N TYR A 202 11.23 -3.74 3.28
CA TYR A 202 12.67 -3.71 3.54
C TYR A 202 13.50 -3.66 2.25
N ALA A 203 13.04 -4.23 1.14
CA ALA A 203 13.71 -4.10 -0.17
C ALA A 203 13.68 -2.65 -0.68
N SER A 204 12.55 -1.95 -0.48
CA SER A 204 12.42 -0.53 -0.82
C SER A 204 13.36 0.33 0.03
N ILE A 205 13.45 0.05 1.33
CA ILE A 205 14.37 0.74 2.23
C ILE A 205 15.82 0.43 1.88
N ALA A 206 16.17 -0.83 1.65
CA ALA A 206 17.52 -1.25 1.27
C ALA A 206 17.96 -0.56 -0.03
N MET A 207 17.07 -0.45 -1.01
CA MET A 207 17.36 0.23 -2.27
C MET A 207 17.69 1.71 -2.09
N VAL A 208 16.89 2.41 -1.29
CA VAL A 208 17.11 3.83 -1.02
C VAL A 208 18.31 4.06 -0.10
N ALA A 209 18.48 3.22 0.93
CA ALA A 209 19.56 3.32 1.89
C ALA A 209 20.92 3.02 1.24
N ASP A 210 20.99 1.97 0.42
CA ASP A 210 22.21 1.42 -0.18
C ASP A 210 22.53 2.06 -1.53
N GLY A 211 21.56 2.65 -2.22
CA GLY A 211 21.74 3.17 -3.58
C GLY A 211 22.15 2.09 -4.59
N ARG A 212 21.83 0.83 -4.32
CA ARG A 212 22.18 -0.33 -5.15
C ARG A 212 21.05 -0.67 -6.13
N GLY A 213 21.35 -1.53 -7.10
CA GLY A 213 20.37 -2.03 -8.05
C GLY A 213 19.20 -2.77 -7.40
N VAL A 214 18.12 -2.93 -8.16
CA VAL A 214 16.88 -3.59 -7.71
C VAL A 214 17.16 -4.99 -7.17
N MET A 215 17.91 -5.81 -7.92
CA MET A 215 18.19 -7.20 -7.53
C MET A 215 19.06 -7.30 -6.27
N ASP A 216 20.05 -6.42 -6.12
CA ASP A 216 20.87 -6.34 -4.92
C ASP A 216 20.03 -5.93 -3.71
N SER A 217 19.06 -5.05 -3.89
CA SER A 217 18.15 -4.60 -2.84
C SER A 217 17.24 -5.73 -2.36
N PHE A 218 16.71 -6.55 -3.27
CA PHE A 218 15.99 -7.78 -2.95
C PHE A 218 16.88 -8.75 -2.14
N ARG A 219 18.12 -8.98 -2.57
CA ARG A 219 19.05 -9.85 -1.84
C ARG A 219 19.41 -9.29 -0.46
N SER A 220 19.70 -8.00 -0.35
CA SER A 220 19.99 -7.31 0.91
C SER A 220 18.82 -7.41 1.89
N ALA A 221 17.60 -7.19 1.42
CA ALA A 221 16.41 -7.33 2.24
C ALA A 221 16.20 -8.78 2.70
N TRP A 222 16.49 -9.76 1.84
CA TRP A 222 16.32 -11.17 2.17
C TRP A 222 17.28 -11.58 3.28
N VAL A 223 18.56 -11.25 3.10
CA VAL A 223 19.61 -11.50 4.09
C VAL A 223 19.29 -10.77 5.40
N PHE A 224 18.78 -9.53 5.33
CA PHE A 224 18.41 -8.77 6.52
C PHE A 224 17.24 -9.39 7.29
N VAL A 225 16.15 -9.74 6.61
CA VAL A 225 14.94 -10.29 7.23
C VAL A 225 15.20 -11.71 7.77
N MET A 226 15.88 -12.57 7.00
CA MET A 226 16.20 -13.93 7.45
C MET A 226 17.29 -13.95 8.53
N GLY A 227 18.25 -13.03 8.45
CA GLY A 227 19.30 -12.89 9.48
C GLY A 227 18.79 -12.28 10.78
N ARG A 228 17.60 -11.67 10.79
CA ARG A 228 17.02 -11.02 11.97
C ARG A 228 15.51 -11.21 12.07
N PRO A 229 15.03 -12.28 12.76
CA PRO A 229 13.60 -12.49 12.95
C PRO A 229 12.91 -11.32 13.68
N MET A 230 13.66 -10.55 14.49
CA MET A 230 13.13 -9.35 15.14
C MET A 230 12.70 -8.24 14.17
N ALA A 231 13.19 -8.24 12.92
CA ALA A 231 12.75 -7.29 11.89
C ALA A 231 11.29 -7.50 11.48
N PHE A 232 10.85 -8.77 11.47
CA PHE A 232 9.47 -9.17 11.21
C PHE A 232 8.57 -8.71 12.36
N VAL A 233 8.96 -9.04 13.59
CA VAL A 233 8.23 -8.62 14.81
C VAL A 233 8.12 -7.10 14.89
N PHE A 234 9.18 -6.38 14.55
CA PHE A 234 9.19 -4.92 14.56
C PHE A 234 8.19 -4.32 13.56
N TYR A 235 8.13 -4.85 12.34
CA TYR A 235 7.14 -4.40 11.36
C TYR A 235 5.71 -4.66 11.84
N ILE A 236 5.43 -5.87 12.33
CA ILE A 236 4.10 -6.22 12.87
C ILE A 236 3.72 -5.29 14.03
N LEU A 237 4.66 -5.01 14.95
CA LEU A 237 4.43 -4.11 16.07
C LEU A 237 4.00 -2.70 15.59
N LEU A 238 4.65 -2.17 14.56
CA LEU A 238 4.29 -0.88 13.97
C LEU A 238 2.89 -0.91 13.33
N ILE A 239 2.56 -1.97 12.60
CA ILE A 239 1.24 -2.14 11.98
C ILE A 239 0.14 -2.25 13.04
N ILE A 240 0.35 -3.03 14.11
CA ILE A 240 -0.58 -3.13 15.24
C ILE A 240 -0.77 -1.76 15.90
N GLY A 241 0.31 -1.01 16.11
CA GLY A 241 0.25 0.35 16.66
C GLY A 241 -0.58 1.30 15.79
N ILE A 242 -0.37 1.28 14.47
CA ILE A 242 -1.17 2.08 13.53
C ILE A 242 -2.63 1.63 13.53
N LEU A 243 -2.89 0.32 13.53
CA LEU A 243 -4.24 -0.22 13.54
C LEU A 243 -5.00 0.19 14.81
N ALA A 244 -4.35 0.14 15.97
CA ALA A 244 -4.94 0.59 17.24
C ALA A 244 -5.34 2.07 17.20
N VAL A 245 -4.47 2.93 16.66
CA VAL A 245 -4.80 4.36 16.49
C VAL A 245 -5.93 4.54 15.46
N ASN A 246 -5.93 3.78 14.36
CA ASN A 246 -7.00 3.83 13.38
C ASN A 246 -8.36 3.41 13.95
N ILE A 247 -8.40 2.36 14.78
CA ILE A 247 -9.62 1.93 15.48
C ILE A 247 -10.13 3.05 16.39
N LEU A 248 -9.25 3.63 17.21
CA LEU A 248 -9.60 4.75 18.09
C LEU A 248 -10.17 5.92 17.29
N LEU A 249 -9.50 6.30 16.20
CA LEU A 249 -9.97 7.37 15.34
C LEU A 249 -11.35 7.04 14.78
N VAL A 250 -11.56 5.86 14.17
CA VAL A 250 -12.86 5.46 13.62
C VAL A 250 -13.97 5.52 14.67
N MET A 251 -13.70 5.09 15.91
CA MET A 251 -14.67 5.21 17.01
C MET A 251 -15.06 6.68 17.31
N ILE A 252 -14.08 7.58 17.32
CA ILE A 252 -14.33 9.03 17.45
C ILE A 252 -15.15 9.55 16.27
N GLY A 253 -14.80 9.13 15.04
CA GLY A 253 -15.51 9.53 13.82
C GLY A 253 -16.97 9.07 13.81
N PHE A 254 -17.23 7.89 14.34
CA PHE A 254 -18.58 7.34 14.49
C PHE A 254 -19.44 8.18 15.45
N ALA A 255 -18.86 8.63 16.57
CA ALA A 255 -19.56 9.50 17.52
C ALA A 255 -20.01 10.83 16.87
N PHE A 256 -19.17 11.43 16.01
CA PHE A 256 -19.55 12.62 15.25
C PHE A 256 -20.68 12.35 14.24
N GLN A 257 -20.63 11.22 13.53
CA GLN A 257 -21.64 10.87 12.53
C GLN A 257 -23.02 10.60 13.12
N MET A 258 -23.08 10.11 14.37
CA MET A 258 -24.34 9.83 15.06
C MET A 258 -25.06 11.07 15.58
N THR A 259 -24.44 12.26 15.55
CA THR A 259 -25.08 13.51 16.00
C THR A 259 -25.86 14.15 14.84
N PRO A 260 -27.21 14.20 14.89
CA PRO A 260 -27.99 14.88 13.86
C PRO A 260 -27.60 16.35 13.75
N ILE A 261 -27.63 16.92 12.54
CA ILE A 261 -27.33 18.33 12.21
C ILE A 261 -25.83 18.70 12.35
N ILE A 262 -25.16 18.37 13.46
CA ILE A 262 -23.74 18.69 13.69
C ILE A 262 -22.82 17.75 12.91
N GLY A 263 -23.22 16.49 12.74
CA GLY A 263 -22.41 15.44 12.12
C GLY A 263 -21.85 15.79 10.73
N PRO A 264 -22.64 16.33 9.78
CA PRO A 264 -22.13 16.73 8.47
C PRO A 264 -21.07 17.85 8.53
N PHE A 265 -21.28 18.86 9.39
CA PHE A 265 -20.35 20.00 9.51
C PHE A 265 -19.07 19.63 10.27
N ALA A 266 -19.18 18.85 11.36
CA ALA A 266 -18.04 18.36 12.13
C ALA A 266 -17.30 17.22 11.42
N GLY A 267 -17.98 16.47 10.55
CA GLY A 267 -17.43 15.32 9.84
C GLY A 267 -16.36 15.69 8.81
N ILE A 268 -16.49 16.84 8.15
CA ILE A 268 -15.48 17.33 7.19
C ILE A 268 -14.13 17.62 7.86
N PRO A 269 -14.03 18.50 8.88
CA PRO A 269 -12.76 18.78 9.54
C PRO A 269 -12.20 17.54 10.23
N TYR A 270 -13.06 16.68 10.79
CA TYR A 270 -12.64 15.40 11.34
C TYR A 270 -11.98 14.49 10.27
N LYS A 271 -12.56 14.36 9.07
CA LYS A 271 -11.97 13.56 7.98
C LYS A 271 -10.62 14.12 7.51
N VAL A 272 -10.45 15.44 7.48
CA VAL A 272 -9.16 16.08 7.17
C VAL A 272 -8.13 15.77 8.25
N ALA A 273 -8.51 15.92 9.53
CA ALA A 273 -7.64 15.57 10.66
C ALA A 273 -7.27 14.09 10.66
N TYR A 274 -8.24 13.20 10.41
CA TYR A 274 -8.03 11.76 10.25
C TYR A 274 -6.99 11.46 9.18
N CYS A 275 -7.13 12.07 7.99
CA CYS A 275 -6.17 11.91 6.90
C CYS A 275 -4.78 12.40 7.29
N ALA A 276 -4.67 13.58 7.92
CA ALA A 276 -3.39 14.12 8.37
C ALA A 276 -2.70 13.21 9.40
N VAL A 277 -3.45 12.69 10.38
CA VAL A 277 -2.94 11.75 11.38
C VAL A 277 -2.49 10.45 10.73
N GLN A 278 -3.25 9.90 9.78
CA GLN A 278 -2.86 8.69 9.05
C GLN A 278 -1.58 8.88 8.25
N VAL A 279 -1.46 9.99 7.51
CA VAL A 279 -0.24 10.29 6.75
C VAL A 279 0.94 10.48 7.71
N TYR A 280 0.75 11.21 8.81
CA TYR A 280 1.76 11.38 9.86
C TYR A 280 2.25 10.03 10.39
N LEU A 281 1.36 9.15 10.83
CA LEU A 281 1.73 7.83 11.36
C LEU A 281 2.40 6.96 10.30
N GLY A 282 1.96 7.06 9.05
CA GLY A 282 2.62 6.40 7.93
C GLY A 282 4.07 6.86 7.76
N VAL A 283 4.34 8.16 7.85
CA VAL A 283 5.71 8.71 7.79
C VAL A 283 6.53 8.28 9.01
N VAL A 284 5.94 8.28 10.21
CA VAL A 284 6.60 7.77 11.44
C VAL A 284 7.00 6.31 11.28
N MET A 285 6.11 5.46 10.74
CA MET A 285 6.41 4.06 10.49
C MET A 285 7.58 3.91 9.50
N TRP A 286 7.56 4.65 8.37
CA TRP A 286 8.68 4.63 7.43
C TRP A 286 9.98 5.09 8.09
N GLY A 287 9.95 6.18 8.87
CA GLY A 287 11.13 6.68 9.57
C GLY A 287 11.68 5.67 10.57
N ALA A 288 10.80 5.00 11.32
CA ALA A 288 11.17 3.97 12.27
C ALA A 288 11.78 2.74 11.59
N LEU A 289 11.23 2.31 10.45
CA LEU A 289 11.76 1.19 9.66
C LEU A 289 13.11 1.51 9.04
N VAL A 290 13.29 2.71 8.48
CA VAL A 290 14.57 3.17 7.95
C VAL A 290 15.62 3.22 9.06
N ALA A 291 15.29 3.81 10.22
CA ALA A 291 16.18 3.84 11.38
C ALA A 291 16.57 2.44 11.87
N TYR A 292 15.59 1.52 11.95
CA TYR A 292 15.82 0.14 12.36
C TYR A 292 16.73 -0.62 11.38
N TYR A 293 16.46 -0.49 10.08
CA TYR A 293 17.27 -1.10 9.03
C TYR A 293 18.72 -0.62 9.10
N MET A 294 18.93 0.70 9.14
CA MET A 294 20.26 1.31 9.13
C MET A 294 21.10 0.97 10.37
N ARG A 295 20.47 1.00 11.56
CA ARG A 295 21.10 0.55 12.81
C ARG A 295 21.48 -0.93 12.73
N GLY A 296 20.60 -1.74 12.15
CA GLY A 296 20.87 -3.15 11.94
C GLY A 296 22.05 -3.39 11.00
N THR A 297 22.18 -2.63 9.92
CA THR A 297 23.30 -2.79 8.98
C THR A 297 24.60 -2.13 9.46
N LYS A 298 24.64 -1.57 10.68
CA LYS A 298 25.79 -0.86 11.30
C LYS A 298 26.35 0.28 10.42
N ARG A 299 25.54 0.90 9.59
CA ARG A 299 26.01 2.01 8.75
C ARG A 299 26.01 3.30 9.55
N SER A 300 27.20 3.83 9.83
CA SER A 300 27.39 5.21 10.26
C SER A 300 27.48 6.13 9.04
N ALA A 301 27.25 7.44 9.24
CA ALA A 301 27.29 8.47 8.19
C ALA A 301 28.59 8.48 7.34
N SER A 302 29.67 7.88 7.85
CA SER A 302 31.00 7.89 7.25
C SER A 302 31.17 6.95 6.04
N GLU A 303 30.45 5.84 5.95
CA GLU A 303 30.61 4.87 4.84
C GLU A 303 29.82 5.24 3.58
N VAL A 304 28.72 5.98 3.72
CA VAL A 304 27.81 6.31 2.60
C VAL A 304 28.39 7.43 1.72
N ILE A 305 29.28 8.27 2.26
CA ILE A 305 29.90 9.40 1.55
C ILE A 305 31.00 8.92 0.58
N GLN A 306 31.55 7.71 0.79
CA GLN A 306 32.67 7.18 -0.02
C GLN A 306 32.25 6.32 -1.22
N THR A 307 30.96 6.14 -1.50
CA THR A 307 30.54 5.56 -2.79
C THR A 307 30.41 6.71 -3.78
N PRO A 308 31.42 7.00 -4.62
CA PRO A 308 31.26 8.00 -5.66
C PRO A 308 30.06 7.58 -6.51
N ALA A 309 29.22 8.56 -6.85
CA ALA A 309 28.22 8.42 -7.88
C ALA A 309 28.92 7.83 -9.10
N ARG A 310 28.67 6.55 -9.39
CA ARG A 310 28.94 6.04 -10.72
C ARG A 310 27.96 6.77 -11.61
N ASP A 311 28.51 7.64 -12.43
CA ASP A 311 27.80 8.33 -13.51
C ASP A 311 26.96 7.29 -14.27
N ILE A 312 25.64 7.43 -14.15
CA ILE A 312 24.63 6.85 -15.04
C ILE A 312 23.79 8.03 -15.52
#